data_AF-A0AAN1MPD4-F1
#
_entry.id   AF-A0AAN1MPD4-F1
#
_cell.length_a   1.000
_cell.length_b   1.000
_cell.length_c   1.000
_cell.angle_alpha   90.00
_cell.angle_beta   90.00
_cell.angle_gamma   90.00
#
_symmetry.space_group_name_H-M   'P 1'
#
loop_
_entity.id
_entity.type
_entity.pdbx_description
1 polymer ?
#
loop_
_entity_poly.entity_id
_entity_poly.type
_entity_poly.pdbx_seq_one_letter_code
_entity_poly.pdbx_strand_id
1 'polypeptide(L)'
;MWSLPLLIAAVVTLFFVWKRYTDDLWWADFWVCVPLFGKMRRWKQQTHGIENVATWKDAGLPPAEESLCSTYIDKLPKVDQRVFERASEYLKITHQNGRSPMSAFMFVALILLTIAEAAGTGMLIAPFVASEITGNQMVWIGYVLATVMAVVLLGLTHAAGAAVYKRSAIRKALGSVNATVEGYTGHTISSGDDQQVDKDASPKVRFGSRVLEGAHDRGSLLVPVVAITLLAVLLIGITWMRIKGLQIEMTNHVADHGQLAAGGGSNPFPAVPGLDASTPLPTDVADSSRTAQQNVDHELSSEMFSQGIAGAVVLAIIYVMTQALGFFQSFGSSFIGDGKNAYHQTFGHTSFQSYQAKHIKPALDRGNMRLTELRSHLGREVPKYRENVSKVSCNDYYRRKVEEETTPTSATNHAQQTDAAPVSPAFAQPAQQSVPQESVNVAQAAETLPLFSDVARIAERILDEPDQERRKVILDIAAEGSAERRSSILAAVQALKAHRKAAVEQARLEDDILGDI
;
A
#
# COMPACT_ATOMS: atom_id res chain seq x y z
N MET A 1 31.35 -1.94 -7.14
CA MET A 1 31.01 -2.75 -8.34
C MET A 1 29.61 -3.38 -8.31
N TRP A 2 28.97 -3.56 -7.14
CA TRP A 2 27.63 -4.18 -7.05
C TRP A 2 26.44 -3.22 -7.26
N SER A 3 26.66 -1.90 -7.25
CA SER A 3 25.58 -0.89 -7.34
C SER A 3 24.87 -0.89 -8.69
N LEU A 4 25.58 -1.10 -9.80
CA LEU A 4 25.01 -1.12 -11.14
C LEU A 4 24.12 -2.36 -11.40
N PRO A 5 24.56 -3.61 -11.10
CA PRO A 5 23.69 -4.78 -11.23
C PRO A 5 22.52 -4.78 -10.24
N LEU A 6 22.67 -4.24 -9.03
CA LEU A 6 21.55 -4.07 -8.09
C LEU A 6 20.51 -3.06 -8.59
N LEU A 7 20.95 -1.95 -9.20
CA LEU A 7 20.06 -0.97 -9.79
C LEU A 7 19.33 -1.54 -11.02
N ILE A 8 20.03 -2.30 -11.87
CA ILE A 8 19.40 -2.99 -13.00
C ILE A 8 18.41 -4.04 -12.50
N ALA A 9 18.76 -4.84 -11.49
CA ALA A 9 17.86 -5.82 -10.89
C ALA A 9 16.63 -5.15 -10.25
N ALA A 10 16.80 -4.01 -9.59
CA ALA A 10 15.72 -3.20 -9.02
C ALA A 10 14.80 -2.64 -10.12
N VAL A 11 15.35 -2.11 -11.21
CA VAL A 11 14.57 -1.62 -12.35
C VAL A 11 13.81 -2.75 -13.05
N VAL A 12 14.44 -3.92 -13.21
CA VAL A 12 13.82 -5.10 -13.83
C VAL A 12 12.71 -5.65 -12.94
N THR A 13 12.96 -5.79 -11.63
CA THR A 13 11.91 -6.23 -10.69
C THR A 13 10.78 -5.22 -10.59
N LEU A 14 11.07 -3.92 -10.55
CA LEU A 14 10.04 -2.88 -10.62
C LEU A 14 9.27 -2.93 -11.94
N PHE A 15 9.90 -3.19 -13.07
CA PHE A 15 9.23 -3.38 -14.36
C PHE A 15 8.32 -4.61 -14.35
N PHE A 16 8.78 -5.74 -13.82
CA PHE A 16 7.97 -6.96 -13.73
C PHE A 16 6.82 -6.83 -12.72
N VAL A 17 7.05 -6.20 -11.57
CA VAL A 17 6.02 -5.88 -10.57
C VAL A 17 5.02 -4.89 -11.15
N TRP A 18 5.48 -3.82 -11.79
CA TRP A 18 4.64 -2.84 -12.48
C TRP A 18 3.79 -3.52 -13.56
N LYS A 19 4.40 -4.38 -14.39
CA LYS A 19 3.68 -5.12 -15.43
C LYS A 19 2.66 -6.11 -14.85
N ARG A 20 3.03 -6.84 -13.79
CA ARG A 20 2.17 -7.76 -13.04
C ARG A 20 0.95 -7.03 -12.45
N TYR A 21 1.15 -5.80 -11.98
CA TYR A 21 0.11 -4.98 -11.36
C TYR A 21 -0.76 -4.23 -12.39
N THR A 22 -0.21 -3.95 -13.58
CA THR A 22 -0.89 -3.13 -14.60
C THR A 22 -1.67 -3.98 -15.62
N ASP A 23 -1.21 -5.20 -15.96
CA ASP A 23 -1.87 -6.05 -16.97
C ASP A 23 -1.83 -7.56 -16.61
N ASP A 24 -2.66 -8.01 -15.67
CA ASP A 24 -2.81 -9.45 -15.34
C ASP A 24 -3.21 -10.28 -16.58
N LEU A 25 -3.92 -9.64 -17.52
CA LEU A 25 -4.36 -10.21 -18.80
C LEU A 25 -3.23 -10.51 -19.78
N TRP A 26 -2.19 -9.67 -19.85
CA TRP A 26 -1.05 -9.94 -20.73
C TRP A 26 -0.24 -11.13 -20.23
N TRP A 27 -0.05 -11.21 -18.91
CA TRP A 27 0.68 -12.32 -18.29
C TRP A 27 -0.09 -13.63 -18.41
N ALA A 28 -1.41 -13.60 -18.22
CA ALA A 28 -2.26 -14.76 -18.45
C ALA A 28 -2.18 -15.25 -19.92
N ASP A 29 -2.29 -14.34 -20.90
CA ASP A 29 -2.17 -14.72 -22.32
C ASP A 29 -0.78 -15.28 -22.65
N PHE A 30 0.28 -14.69 -22.10
CA PHE A 30 1.65 -15.19 -22.26
C PHE A 30 1.75 -16.66 -21.82
N TRP A 31 1.31 -17.00 -20.59
CA TRP A 31 1.34 -18.36 -20.07
C TRP A 31 0.39 -19.33 -20.77
N VAL A 32 -0.68 -18.84 -21.38
CA VAL A 32 -1.54 -19.67 -22.24
C VAL A 32 -0.79 -20.06 -23.52
N CYS A 33 -0.01 -19.15 -24.11
CA CYS A 33 0.65 -19.32 -25.40
C CYS A 33 2.05 -19.94 -25.38
N VAL A 34 2.67 -20.14 -24.22
CA VAL A 34 4.02 -20.74 -24.15
C VAL A 34 4.04 -22.10 -24.87
N PRO A 35 4.92 -22.32 -25.86
CA PRO A 35 4.85 -23.51 -26.72
C PRO A 35 5.17 -24.82 -25.99
N LEU A 36 6.03 -24.78 -24.96
CA LEU A 36 6.49 -25.99 -24.26
C LEU A 36 5.57 -26.41 -23.10
N PHE A 37 5.17 -25.47 -22.25
CA PHE A 37 4.43 -25.72 -21.01
C PHE A 37 3.10 -24.95 -20.90
N GLY A 38 2.67 -24.28 -21.97
CA GLY A 38 1.49 -23.44 -21.95
C GLY A 38 0.19 -24.23 -21.82
N LYS A 39 -0.81 -23.62 -21.19
CA LYS A 39 -2.14 -24.22 -21.00
C LYS A 39 -2.80 -24.61 -22.32
N MET A 40 -2.56 -23.86 -23.39
CA MET A 40 -3.10 -24.15 -24.73
C MET A 40 -2.67 -25.52 -25.25
N ARG A 41 -1.43 -25.96 -25.00
CA ARG A 41 -0.96 -27.29 -25.41
C ARG A 41 -1.74 -28.39 -24.70
N ARG A 42 -1.98 -28.22 -23.40
CA ARG A 42 -2.77 -29.16 -22.59
C ARG A 42 -4.21 -29.22 -23.09
N TRP A 43 -4.85 -28.08 -23.36
CA TRP A 43 -6.22 -28.04 -23.89
C TRP A 43 -6.33 -28.65 -25.29
N LYS A 44 -5.32 -28.46 -26.16
CA LYS A 44 -5.23 -29.12 -27.47
C LYS A 44 -5.15 -30.64 -27.36
N GLN A 45 -4.50 -31.16 -26.32
CA GLN A 45 -4.35 -32.61 -26.06
C GLN A 45 -5.54 -33.23 -25.30
N GLN A 46 -6.40 -32.42 -24.69
CA GLN A 46 -7.58 -32.89 -23.95
C GLN A 46 -8.71 -33.26 -24.90
N THR A 47 -8.61 -34.42 -25.56
CA THR A 47 -9.66 -34.96 -26.45
C THR A 47 -10.71 -35.78 -25.69
N HIS A 48 -10.38 -36.26 -24.48
CA HIS A 48 -11.28 -37.06 -23.65
C HIS A 48 -12.48 -36.23 -23.17
N GLY A 49 -13.70 -36.69 -23.47
CA GLY A 49 -14.97 -36.00 -23.16
C GLY A 49 -15.46 -35.05 -24.25
N ILE A 50 -14.62 -34.64 -25.21
CA ILE A 50 -15.05 -33.83 -26.36
C ILE A 50 -15.84 -34.67 -27.37
N GLU A 51 -15.48 -35.93 -27.52
CA GLU A 51 -16.12 -36.87 -28.46
C GLU A 51 -17.57 -37.22 -28.13
N ASN A 52 -17.93 -37.17 -26.84
CA ASN A 52 -19.27 -37.48 -26.36
C ASN A 52 -20.09 -36.20 -26.23
N VAL A 53 -20.70 -35.77 -27.34
CA VAL A 53 -21.51 -34.55 -27.41
C VAL A 53 -22.56 -34.46 -26.29
N ALA A 54 -23.16 -35.60 -25.90
CA ALA A 54 -24.14 -35.66 -24.81
C ALA A 54 -23.61 -35.14 -23.47
N THR A 55 -22.29 -35.19 -23.21
CA THR A 55 -21.70 -34.76 -21.94
C THR A 55 -21.62 -33.25 -21.78
N TRP A 56 -21.65 -32.50 -22.87
CA TRP A 56 -21.44 -31.05 -22.86
C TRP A 56 -22.47 -30.26 -23.66
N LYS A 57 -23.38 -30.93 -24.37
CA LYS A 57 -24.44 -30.29 -25.17
C LYS A 57 -25.31 -29.35 -24.33
N ASP A 58 -25.66 -29.75 -23.12
CA ASP A 58 -26.51 -28.96 -22.22
C ASP A 58 -25.74 -27.77 -21.64
N ALA A 59 -24.45 -27.96 -21.34
CA ALA A 59 -23.55 -26.89 -20.90
C ALA A 59 -23.15 -25.93 -22.03
N GLY A 60 -23.32 -26.33 -23.30
CA GLY A 60 -23.03 -25.55 -24.50
C GLY A 60 -21.54 -25.44 -24.87
N LEU A 61 -20.61 -25.81 -23.97
CA LEU A 61 -19.16 -25.75 -24.16
C LEU A 61 -18.51 -27.07 -23.72
N PRO A 62 -17.62 -27.65 -24.54
CA PRO A 62 -16.76 -28.75 -24.11
C PRO A 62 -15.81 -28.31 -22.97
N PRO A 63 -15.34 -29.24 -22.12
CA PRO A 63 -14.51 -28.91 -20.95
C PRO A 63 -13.23 -28.12 -21.27
N ALA A 64 -12.60 -28.38 -22.42
CA ALA A 64 -11.40 -27.66 -22.86
C ALA A 64 -11.71 -26.20 -23.24
N GLU A 65 -12.86 -25.96 -23.88
CA GLU A 65 -13.31 -24.60 -24.24
C GLU A 65 -13.78 -23.82 -23.02
N GLU A 66 -14.47 -24.48 -22.10
CA GLU A 66 -14.88 -23.91 -20.81
C GLU A 66 -13.66 -23.49 -19.99
N SER A 67 -12.64 -24.36 -19.87
CA SER A 67 -11.39 -24.07 -19.16
C SER A 67 -10.60 -22.91 -19.77
N LEU A 68 -10.68 -22.75 -21.10
CA LEU A 68 -10.07 -21.63 -21.80
C LEU A 68 -10.82 -20.35 -21.48
N CYS A 69 -12.13 -20.31 -21.67
CA CYS A 69 -12.91 -19.10 -21.42
C CYS A 69 -12.88 -18.71 -19.94
N SER A 70 -12.94 -19.66 -19.00
CA SER A 70 -12.81 -19.38 -17.56
C SER A 70 -11.45 -18.76 -17.21
N THR A 71 -10.35 -19.21 -17.82
CA THR A 71 -9.02 -18.62 -17.59
C THR A 71 -8.97 -17.11 -17.90
N TYR A 72 -9.70 -16.64 -18.91
CA TYR A 72 -9.78 -15.20 -19.23
C TYR A 72 -10.82 -14.47 -18.39
N ILE A 73 -11.94 -15.12 -18.07
CA ILE A 73 -13.02 -14.54 -17.26
C ILE A 73 -12.60 -14.37 -15.79
N ASP A 74 -11.85 -15.31 -15.22
CA ASP A 74 -11.33 -15.23 -13.84
C ASP A 74 -10.41 -14.03 -13.62
N LYS A 75 -9.90 -13.44 -14.71
CA LYS A 75 -9.05 -12.24 -14.70
C LYS A 75 -9.83 -10.94 -14.86
N LEU A 76 -11.14 -11.02 -15.11
CA LEU A 76 -11.99 -9.85 -15.22
C LEU A 76 -12.26 -9.24 -13.85
N PRO A 77 -12.35 -7.90 -13.77
CA PRO A 77 -12.87 -7.25 -12.58
C PRO A 77 -14.30 -7.72 -12.28
N LYS A 78 -14.54 -8.18 -11.05
CA LYS A 78 -15.87 -8.60 -10.56
C LYS A 78 -16.72 -7.41 -10.12
N VAL A 79 -16.98 -6.47 -11.03
CA VAL A 79 -17.79 -5.28 -10.76
C VAL A 79 -19.04 -5.32 -11.62
N ASP A 80 -20.19 -5.47 -10.96
CA ASP A 80 -21.51 -5.39 -11.59
C ASP A 80 -21.91 -3.93 -11.89
N GLN A 81 -22.84 -3.74 -12.82
CA GLN A 81 -23.37 -2.44 -13.23
C GLN A 81 -23.88 -1.63 -12.03
N ARG A 82 -24.62 -2.25 -11.11
CA ARG A 82 -25.17 -1.55 -9.94
C ARG A 82 -24.07 -1.05 -9.01
N VAL A 83 -23.03 -1.87 -8.80
CA VAL A 83 -21.87 -1.51 -7.98
C VAL A 83 -21.11 -0.36 -8.64
N PHE A 84 -20.89 -0.44 -9.96
CA PHE A 84 -20.27 0.63 -10.73
C PHE A 84 -21.05 1.95 -10.63
N GLU A 85 -22.38 1.91 -10.79
CA GLU A 85 -23.23 3.11 -10.75
C GLU A 85 -23.21 3.78 -9.37
N ARG A 86 -23.30 2.99 -8.29
CA ARG A 86 -23.17 3.50 -6.90
C ARG A 86 -21.81 4.14 -6.65
N ALA A 87 -20.72 3.48 -7.05
CA ALA A 87 -19.38 4.04 -6.93
C ALA A 87 -19.18 5.30 -7.78
N SER A 88 -19.70 5.33 -9.00
CA SER A 88 -19.65 6.50 -9.88
C SER A 88 -20.42 7.68 -9.29
N GLU A 89 -21.61 7.43 -8.74
CA GLU A 89 -22.40 8.45 -8.07
C GLU A 89 -21.71 8.95 -6.79
N TYR A 90 -21.13 8.05 -5.99
CA TYR A 90 -20.33 8.42 -4.82
C TYR A 90 -19.19 9.40 -5.20
N LEU A 91 -18.44 9.10 -6.26
CA LEU A 91 -17.36 9.98 -6.74
C LEU A 91 -17.88 11.33 -7.26
N LYS A 92 -19.07 11.36 -7.85
CA LYS A 92 -19.71 12.61 -8.30
C LYS A 92 -20.13 13.48 -7.12
N ILE A 93 -20.79 12.91 -6.11
CA ILE A 93 -21.27 13.63 -4.92
C ILE A 93 -20.10 14.16 -4.09
N THR A 94 -19.05 13.37 -3.94
CA THR A 94 -17.84 13.79 -3.20
C THR A 94 -16.89 14.70 -3.99
N HIS A 95 -17.24 15.03 -5.25
CA HIS A 95 -16.40 15.81 -6.17
C HIS A 95 -14.99 15.22 -6.41
N GLN A 96 -14.89 13.88 -6.39
CA GLN A 96 -13.67 13.12 -6.65
C GLN A 96 -13.65 12.51 -8.06
N ASN A 97 -14.64 12.82 -8.91
CA ASN A 97 -14.66 12.39 -10.30
C ASN A 97 -13.45 12.96 -11.07
N GLY A 98 -12.78 12.13 -11.87
CA GLY A 98 -11.57 12.49 -12.60
C GLY A 98 -10.28 12.43 -11.78
N ARG A 99 -10.36 12.06 -10.50
CA ARG A 99 -9.18 11.85 -9.65
C ARG A 99 -8.66 10.42 -9.82
N SER A 100 -7.35 10.24 -9.71
CA SER A 100 -6.69 8.94 -9.81
C SER A 100 -5.66 8.78 -8.70
N PRO A 101 -5.43 7.54 -8.24
CA PRO A 101 -4.31 7.26 -7.35
C PRO A 101 -3.00 7.58 -8.05
N MET A 102 -1.94 7.73 -7.26
CA MET A 102 -0.61 8.02 -7.78
C MET A 102 -0.21 6.94 -8.80
N SER A 103 0.15 7.35 -10.01
CA SER A 103 0.68 6.44 -11.02
C SER A 103 1.91 5.74 -10.47
N ALA A 104 2.04 4.43 -10.72
CA ALA A 104 3.18 3.65 -10.28
C ALA A 104 4.53 4.24 -10.78
N PHE A 105 4.53 4.83 -11.97
CA PHE A 105 5.71 5.53 -12.50
C PHE A 105 6.09 6.73 -11.62
N MET A 106 5.12 7.57 -11.25
CA MET A 106 5.35 8.71 -10.36
C MET A 106 5.78 8.27 -8.97
N PHE A 107 5.22 7.17 -8.46
CA PHE A 107 5.63 6.60 -7.19
C PHE A 107 7.10 6.17 -7.19
N VAL A 108 7.53 5.44 -8.21
CA VAL A 108 8.94 5.03 -8.37
C VAL A 108 9.85 6.25 -8.56
N ALA A 109 9.44 7.22 -9.39
CA ALA A 109 10.22 8.43 -9.61
C ALA A 109 10.43 9.23 -8.31
N LEU A 110 9.38 9.38 -7.48
CA LEU A 110 9.47 10.04 -6.19
C LEU A 110 10.38 9.29 -5.22
N ILE A 111 10.31 7.95 -5.17
CA ILE A 111 11.22 7.16 -4.34
C ILE A 111 12.68 7.38 -4.75
N LEU A 112 12.98 7.29 -6.05
CA LEU A 112 14.34 7.49 -6.55
C LEU A 112 14.85 8.91 -6.28
N LEU A 113 14.02 9.92 -6.51
CA LEU A 113 14.36 11.31 -6.24
C LEU A 113 14.64 11.54 -4.74
N THR A 114 13.78 11.00 -3.86
CA THR A 114 13.93 11.14 -2.40
C THR A 114 15.18 10.40 -1.90
N ILE A 115 15.49 9.21 -2.42
CA ILE A 115 16.72 8.48 -2.05
C ILE A 115 17.96 9.25 -2.49
N ALA A 116 17.97 9.81 -3.70
CA ALA A 116 19.11 10.58 -4.21
C ALA A 116 19.36 11.84 -3.36
N GLU A 117 18.31 12.57 -3.03
CA GLU A 117 18.34 13.75 -2.16
C GLU A 117 18.79 13.40 -0.73
N ALA A 118 18.21 12.35 -0.16
CA ALA A 118 18.55 11.92 1.18
C ALA A 118 19.99 11.41 1.25
N ALA A 119 20.49 10.71 0.22
CA ALA A 119 21.88 10.29 0.16
C ALA A 119 22.85 11.48 0.19
N GLY A 120 22.56 12.55 -0.54
CA GLY A 120 23.34 13.79 -0.47
C GLY A 120 23.34 14.38 0.94
N THR A 121 22.20 14.38 1.60
CA THR A 121 22.04 14.88 2.97
C THR A 121 22.75 13.98 4.00
N GLY A 122 22.59 12.67 3.89
CA GLY A 122 23.20 11.70 4.80
C GLY A 122 24.73 11.74 4.74
N MET A 123 25.30 11.93 3.55
CA MET A 123 26.74 12.12 3.38
C MET A 123 27.26 13.42 4.00
N LEU A 124 26.44 14.47 4.06
CA LEU A 124 26.80 15.72 4.75
C LEU A 124 26.78 15.58 6.28
N ILE A 125 25.88 14.75 6.82
CA ILE A 125 25.71 14.59 8.27
C ILE A 125 26.63 13.48 8.82
N ALA A 126 26.99 12.48 8.02
CA ALA A 126 27.78 11.33 8.45
C ALA A 126 29.07 11.68 9.23
N PRO A 127 29.89 12.67 8.81
CA PRO A 127 31.10 13.05 9.55
C PRO A 127 30.84 13.56 10.97
N PHE A 128 29.67 14.14 11.22
CA PHE A 128 29.28 14.67 12.54
C PHE A 128 28.69 13.61 13.46
N VAL A 129 28.03 12.59 12.89
CA VAL A 129 27.40 11.51 13.66
C VAL A 129 28.42 10.43 14.00
N ALA A 130 29.42 10.22 13.15
CA ALA A 130 30.42 9.17 13.28
C ALA A 130 31.83 9.68 12.96
N SER A 131 32.36 10.51 13.85
CA SER A 131 33.69 11.12 13.71
C SER A 131 34.86 10.14 13.84
N GLU A 132 34.65 8.95 14.40
CA GLU A 132 35.70 7.96 14.73
C GLU A 132 35.80 6.79 13.74
N ILE A 133 35.19 6.90 12.56
CA ILE A 133 34.97 5.77 11.66
C ILE A 133 35.77 5.90 10.36
N THR A 134 36.23 4.76 9.80
CA THR A 134 36.97 4.74 8.53
C THR A 134 36.14 5.31 7.37
N GLY A 135 36.79 5.92 6.37
CA GLY A 135 36.09 6.60 5.27
C GLY A 135 35.07 5.72 4.52
N ASN A 136 35.34 4.42 4.36
CA ASN A 136 34.40 3.50 3.71
C ASN A 136 33.16 3.21 4.58
N GLN A 137 33.32 3.12 5.90
CA GLN A 137 32.20 2.90 6.82
C GLN A 137 31.34 4.17 6.95
N MET A 138 31.92 5.37 6.83
CA MET A 138 31.19 6.64 6.83
C MET A 138 30.18 6.74 5.68
N VAL A 139 30.54 6.25 4.50
CA VAL A 139 29.64 6.18 3.33
C VAL A 139 28.41 5.32 3.63
N TRP A 140 28.61 4.14 4.21
CA TRP A 140 27.51 3.23 4.57
C TRP A 140 26.57 3.82 5.62
N ILE A 141 27.13 4.44 6.67
CA ILE A 141 26.34 5.12 7.71
C ILE A 141 25.55 6.28 7.11
N GLY A 142 26.17 7.06 6.21
CA GLY A 142 25.49 8.11 5.46
C GLY A 142 24.28 7.60 4.69
N TYR A 143 24.41 6.46 3.97
CA TYR A 143 23.29 5.85 3.26
C TYR A 143 22.18 5.32 4.19
N VAL A 144 22.53 4.75 5.34
CA VAL A 144 21.54 4.27 6.31
C VAL A 144 20.75 5.45 6.89
N LEU A 145 21.44 6.50 7.36
CA LEU A 145 20.80 7.70 7.88
C LEU A 145 19.93 8.39 6.83
N ALA A 146 20.42 8.49 5.60
CA ALA A 146 19.68 8.97 4.44
C ALA A 146 18.37 8.21 4.24
N THR A 147 18.43 6.87 4.20
CA THR A 147 17.28 6.02 3.93
C THR A 147 16.19 6.17 5.00
N VAL A 148 16.58 6.20 6.28
CA VAL A 148 15.63 6.39 7.39
C VAL A 148 14.94 7.75 7.29
N MET A 149 15.71 8.82 7.06
CA MET A 149 15.15 10.16 6.87
C MET A 149 14.20 10.22 5.67
N ALA A 150 14.59 9.62 4.53
CA ALA A 150 13.78 9.56 3.32
C ALA A 150 12.41 8.93 3.57
N VAL A 151 12.35 7.78 4.25
CA VAL A 151 11.09 7.06 4.52
C VAL A 151 10.17 7.90 5.42
N VAL A 152 10.73 8.47 6.50
CA VAL A 152 9.95 9.28 7.45
C VAL A 152 9.41 10.55 6.78
N LEU A 153 10.26 11.27 6.06
CA LEU A 153 9.87 12.51 5.37
C LEU A 153 8.88 12.26 4.25
N LEU A 154 9.12 11.24 3.41
CA LEU A 154 8.20 10.90 2.33
C LEU A 154 6.82 10.53 2.90
N GLY A 155 6.78 9.73 3.97
CA GLY A 155 5.54 9.37 4.66
C GLY A 155 4.80 10.59 5.23
N LEU A 156 5.52 11.47 5.93
CA LEU A 156 4.94 12.69 6.51
C LEU A 156 4.45 13.66 5.44
N THR A 157 5.26 13.93 4.41
CA THR A 157 4.91 14.80 3.28
C THR A 157 3.70 14.24 2.52
N HIS A 158 3.63 12.93 2.34
CA HIS A 158 2.47 12.28 1.74
C HIS A 158 1.23 12.44 2.61
N ALA A 159 1.31 12.17 3.92
CA ALA A 159 0.18 12.34 4.83
C ALA A 159 -0.26 13.81 4.95
N ALA A 160 0.69 14.76 4.90
CA ALA A 160 0.42 16.20 4.90
C ALA A 160 -0.39 16.62 3.66
N GLY A 161 0.01 16.15 2.47
CA GLY A 161 -0.73 16.41 1.23
C GLY A 161 -2.17 15.89 1.27
N ALA A 162 -2.37 14.68 1.82
CA ALA A 162 -3.69 14.08 2.00
C ALA A 162 -4.57 14.86 2.98
N ALA A 163 -3.99 15.28 4.11
CA ALA A 163 -4.70 16.05 5.13
C ALA A 163 -5.12 17.45 4.61
N VAL A 164 -4.23 18.14 3.90
CA VAL A 164 -4.54 19.44 3.26
C VAL A 164 -5.61 19.26 2.19
N TYR A 165 -5.57 18.17 1.42
CA TYR A 165 -6.62 17.85 0.46
C TYR A 165 -7.98 17.64 1.13
N LYS A 166 -8.07 16.82 2.19
CA LYS A 166 -9.32 16.61 2.94
C LYS A 166 -9.93 17.93 3.38
N ARG A 167 -9.11 18.78 3.99
CA ARG A 167 -9.53 20.11 4.44
C ARG A 167 -9.97 21.03 3.30
N SER A 168 -9.26 21.02 2.17
CA SER A 168 -9.62 21.79 0.98
C SER A 168 -10.95 21.35 0.39
N ALA A 169 -11.19 20.04 0.30
CA ALA A 169 -12.44 19.47 -0.18
C ALA A 169 -13.63 19.85 0.73
N ILE A 170 -13.47 19.72 2.06
CA ILE A 170 -14.48 20.16 3.03
C ILE A 170 -14.78 21.65 2.86
N ARG A 171 -13.74 22.50 2.78
CA ARG A 171 -13.90 23.95 2.57
C ARG A 171 -14.67 24.26 1.29
N LYS A 172 -14.35 23.58 0.19
CA LYS A 172 -14.98 23.80 -1.12
C LYS A 172 -16.45 23.36 -1.12
N ALA A 173 -16.77 22.23 -0.47
CA ALA A 173 -18.13 21.71 -0.41
C ALA A 173 -19.03 22.51 0.54
N LEU A 174 -18.51 22.92 1.70
CA LEU A 174 -19.30 23.59 2.74
C LEU A 174 -19.27 25.13 2.65
N GLY A 175 -18.32 25.69 1.90
CA GLY A 175 -18.05 27.12 1.77
C GLY A 175 -17.11 27.67 2.85
N SER A 176 -17.15 27.10 4.06
CA SER A 176 -16.18 27.35 5.12
C SER A 176 -15.89 26.08 5.91
N VAL A 177 -14.66 25.96 6.45
CA VAL A 177 -14.28 24.84 7.32
C VAL A 177 -14.91 24.92 8.72
N ASN A 178 -15.49 26.06 9.09
CA ASN A 178 -16.13 26.25 10.40
C ASN A 178 -17.65 26.11 10.34
N ALA A 179 -18.22 25.94 9.14
CA ALA A 179 -19.65 25.77 8.97
C ALA A 179 -20.07 24.40 9.51
N THR A 180 -21.10 24.40 10.34
CA THR A 180 -21.84 23.19 10.67
C THR A 180 -22.75 22.84 9.50
N VAL A 181 -22.88 21.54 9.24
CA VAL A 181 -23.81 21.06 8.23
C VAL A 181 -25.18 20.88 8.87
N GLU A 182 -26.05 21.86 8.68
CA GLU A 182 -27.44 21.78 9.14
C GLU A 182 -28.16 20.59 8.49
N GLY A 183 -28.83 19.77 9.30
CA GLY A 183 -29.48 18.54 8.85
C GLY A 183 -28.56 17.32 8.70
N TYR A 184 -27.27 17.42 9.05
CA TYR A 184 -26.39 16.26 9.12
C TYR A 184 -26.70 15.41 10.35
N THR A 185 -27.00 14.14 10.13
CA THR A 185 -27.47 13.20 11.17
C THR A 185 -26.37 12.33 11.75
N GLY A 186 -25.12 12.44 11.27
CA GLY A 186 -24.04 11.53 11.64
C GLY A 186 -24.05 10.19 10.87
N HIS A 187 -25.02 9.97 9.99
CA HIS A 187 -25.07 8.76 9.18
C HIS A 187 -24.02 8.80 8.07
N THR A 188 -23.18 7.77 8.00
CA THR A 188 -22.15 7.61 6.97
C THR A 188 -22.62 6.69 5.84
N ILE A 189 -22.57 7.17 4.60
CA ILE A 189 -22.92 6.45 3.38
C ILE A 189 -21.62 6.08 2.67
N SER A 190 -21.36 4.78 2.51
CA SER A 190 -20.19 4.23 1.84
C SER A 190 -20.39 4.13 0.31
N SER A 191 -19.35 3.78 -0.46
CA SER A 191 -19.48 3.68 -1.92
C SER A 191 -20.30 2.47 -2.38
N GLY A 192 -20.45 1.45 -1.54
CA GLY A 192 -21.25 0.25 -1.81
C GLY A 192 -22.74 0.39 -1.50
N ASP A 193 -23.11 1.40 -0.71
CA ASP A 193 -24.48 1.64 -0.25
C ASP A 193 -25.35 2.25 -1.35
N ASP A 194 -26.67 2.24 -1.15
CA ASP A 194 -27.58 2.95 -2.03
C ASP A 194 -27.35 4.47 -1.92
N GLN A 195 -26.94 5.08 -3.03
CA GLN A 195 -26.61 6.50 -3.08
C GLN A 195 -27.84 7.41 -3.14
N GLN A 196 -29.05 6.85 -3.28
CA GLN A 196 -30.31 7.58 -3.36
C GLN A 196 -30.99 7.80 -1.99
N VAL A 197 -30.45 7.23 -0.91
CA VAL A 197 -31.02 7.32 0.45
C VAL A 197 -31.16 8.77 0.93
N ASP A 198 -30.29 9.66 0.46
CA ASP A 198 -30.26 11.08 0.82
C ASP A 198 -30.56 12.03 -0.35
N LYS A 199 -31.29 11.56 -1.36
CA LYS A 199 -31.61 12.34 -2.57
C LYS A 199 -32.30 13.69 -2.29
N ASP A 200 -33.14 13.73 -1.25
CA ASP A 200 -33.94 14.90 -0.88
C ASP A 200 -33.16 15.85 0.06
N ALA A 201 -31.97 15.45 0.51
CA ALA A 201 -31.12 16.26 1.38
C ALA A 201 -30.34 17.32 0.58
N SER A 202 -29.93 18.39 1.26
CA SER A 202 -29.12 19.44 0.62
C SER A 202 -27.76 18.89 0.14
N PRO A 203 -27.14 19.45 -0.91
CA PRO A 203 -25.84 18.98 -1.40
C PRO A 203 -24.75 18.93 -0.33
N LYS A 204 -24.80 19.83 0.67
CA LYS A 204 -23.86 19.85 1.80
C LYS A 204 -24.04 18.66 2.72
N VAL A 205 -25.28 18.27 3.01
CA VAL A 205 -25.58 17.06 3.80
C VAL A 205 -25.15 15.82 3.04
N ARG A 206 -25.43 15.75 1.73
CA ARG A 206 -25.02 14.61 0.88
C ARG A 206 -23.50 14.43 0.84
N PHE A 207 -22.75 15.52 0.68
CA PHE A 207 -21.30 15.49 0.81
C PHE A 207 -20.87 15.06 2.22
N GLY A 208 -21.51 15.65 3.24
CA GLY A 208 -21.23 15.40 4.64
C GLY A 208 -21.35 13.93 5.03
N SER A 209 -22.44 13.27 4.65
CA SER A 209 -22.71 11.86 4.90
C SER A 209 -21.68 10.91 4.28
N ARG A 210 -20.85 11.35 3.34
CA ARG A 210 -19.83 10.49 2.69
C ARG A 210 -18.41 10.77 3.18
N VAL A 211 -18.15 11.97 3.70
CA VAL A 211 -16.79 12.47 3.95
C VAL A 211 -16.53 12.85 5.40
N LEU A 212 -17.51 13.44 6.08
CA LEU A 212 -17.31 14.00 7.41
C LEU A 212 -17.38 12.90 8.47
N GLU A 213 -16.45 12.96 9.42
CA GLU A 213 -16.46 12.10 10.62
C GLU A 213 -17.41 12.63 11.71
N GLY A 214 -17.92 13.86 11.53
CA GLY A 214 -18.91 14.49 12.39
C GLY A 214 -19.36 15.85 11.85
N ALA A 215 -20.43 16.41 12.43
CA ALA A 215 -21.03 17.66 11.96
C ALA A 215 -20.08 18.88 11.97
N HIS A 216 -19.00 18.80 12.76
CA HIS A 216 -17.99 19.82 12.95
C HIS A 216 -16.61 19.41 12.40
N ASP A 217 -16.50 18.34 11.60
CA ASP A 217 -15.22 17.93 11.01
C ASP A 217 -14.70 19.01 10.05
N ARG A 218 -13.48 19.50 10.33
CA ARG A 218 -12.81 20.58 9.59
C ARG A 218 -11.61 20.09 8.78
N GLY A 219 -11.29 18.79 8.85
CA GLY A 219 -10.00 18.24 8.45
C GLY A 219 -8.86 18.67 9.37
N SER A 220 -7.93 17.75 9.64
CA SER A 220 -6.79 18.01 10.53
C SER A 220 -5.69 18.84 9.84
N LEU A 221 -5.18 19.85 10.54
CA LEU A 221 -3.95 20.57 10.18
C LEU A 221 -2.72 20.09 10.94
N LEU A 222 -2.88 19.14 11.86
CA LEU A 222 -1.78 18.71 12.72
C LEU A 222 -0.63 18.11 11.90
N VAL A 223 -0.95 17.19 10.98
CA VAL A 223 0.04 16.53 10.12
C VAL A 223 0.82 17.52 9.24
N PRO A 224 0.18 18.44 8.48
CA PRO A 224 0.94 19.40 7.67
C PRO A 224 1.74 20.39 8.51
N VAL A 225 1.27 20.80 9.69
CA VAL A 225 2.05 21.65 10.59
C VAL A 225 3.29 20.92 11.09
N VAL A 226 3.15 19.68 11.56
CA VAL A 226 4.28 18.84 12.00
C VAL A 226 5.27 18.63 10.86
N ALA A 227 4.80 18.34 9.64
CA ALA A 227 5.66 18.16 8.48
C ALA A 227 6.47 19.42 8.16
N ILE A 228 5.83 20.60 8.13
CA ILE A 228 6.51 21.89 7.87
C ILE A 228 7.51 22.21 8.97
N THR A 229 7.15 22.02 10.25
CA THR A 229 8.04 22.28 11.39
C THR A 229 9.25 21.37 11.34
N LEU A 230 9.06 20.07 11.10
CA LEU A 230 10.15 19.09 11.00
C LEU A 230 11.06 19.38 9.79
N LEU A 231 10.47 19.76 8.65
CA LEU A 231 11.21 20.21 7.47
C LEU A 231 12.09 21.42 7.78
N ALA A 232 11.54 22.42 8.46
CA ALA A 232 12.27 23.63 8.84
C ALA A 232 13.42 23.34 9.81
N VAL A 233 13.18 22.51 10.84
CA VAL A 233 14.21 22.10 11.80
C VAL A 233 15.34 21.33 11.10
N LEU A 234 15.02 20.41 10.20
CA LEU A 234 16.01 19.66 9.43
C LEU A 234 16.83 20.58 8.53
N LEU A 235 16.19 21.49 7.79
CA LEU A 235 16.89 22.45 6.95
C LEU A 235 17.86 23.31 7.76
N ILE A 236 17.41 23.86 8.88
CA ILE A 236 18.26 24.64 9.79
C ILE A 236 19.43 23.78 10.30
N GLY A 237 19.15 22.55 10.72
CA GLY A 237 20.16 21.61 11.23
C GLY A 237 21.22 21.26 10.18
N ILE A 238 20.81 20.92 8.96
CA ILE A 238 21.71 20.57 7.86
C ILE A 238 22.55 21.78 7.45
N THR A 239 21.93 22.96 7.31
CA THR A 239 22.66 24.19 6.98
C THR A 239 23.67 24.54 8.08
N TRP A 240 23.28 24.41 9.35
CA TRP A 240 24.19 24.66 10.47
C TRP A 240 25.36 23.67 10.49
N MET A 241 25.10 22.37 10.31
CA MET A 241 26.16 21.34 10.21
C MET A 241 27.09 21.62 9.04
N ARG A 242 26.57 22.04 7.89
CA ARG A 242 27.38 22.39 6.73
C ARG A 242 28.30 23.57 7.00
N ILE A 243 27.79 24.63 7.65
CA ILE A 243 28.59 25.78 8.06
C ILE A 243 29.70 25.35 9.03
N LYS A 244 29.39 24.50 10.01
CA LYS A 244 30.39 23.96 10.94
C LYS A 244 31.44 23.09 10.26
N GLY A 245 31.03 22.31 9.26
CA GLY A 245 31.95 21.46 8.48
C GLY A 245 32.96 22.28 7.70
N LEU A 246 32.49 23.35 7.05
CA LEU A 246 33.35 24.29 6.35
C LEU A 246 34.34 24.98 7.30
N GLN A 247 33.91 25.33 8.53
CA GLN A 247 34.82 25.91 9.53
C GLN A 247 35.94 24.93 9.93
N ILE A 248 35.62 23.64 10.09
CA ILE A 248 36.60 22.60 10.41
C ILE A 248 37.57 22.38 9.25
N GLU A 249 37.06 22.27 8.02
CA GLU A 249 37.85 22.10 6.81
C GLU A 249 38.81 23.28 6.57
N MET A 250 38.33 24.51 6.74
CA MET A 250 39.18 25.71 6.67
C MET A 250 40.28 25.71 7.75
N THR A 251 39.94 25.33 8.98
CA THR A 251 40.94 25.28 10.08
C THR A 251 42.01 24.25 9.78
N ASN A 252 41.64 23.10 9.23
CA ASN A 252 42.59 22.06 8.83
C ASN A 252 43.47 22.50 7.64
N HIS A 253 42.92 23.19 6.64
CA HIS A 253 43.70 23.71 5.52
C HIS A 253 44.69 24.79 5.95
N VAL A 254 44.30 25.72 6.84
CA VAL A 254 45.23 26.72 7.38
C VAL A 254 46.31 26.06 8.26
N ALA A 255 45.97 25.02 9.04
CA ALA A 255 46.94 24.29 9.84
C ALA A 255 47.98 23.55 8.97
N ASP A 256 47.55 22.92 7.87
CA ASP A 256 48.43 22.21 6.94
C ASP A 256 49.33 23.18 6.16
N HIS A 257 48.79 24.30 5.66
CA HIS A 257 49.57 25.38 5.04
C HIS A 257 50.52 26.07 6.03
N GLY A 258 50.10 26.25 7.29
CA GLY A 258 50.93 26.78 8.37
C GLY A 258 52.08 25.84 8.75
N GLN A 259 51.91 24.52 8.61
CA GLN A 259 52.97 23.53 8.81
C GLN A 259 53.96 23.48 7.64
N LEU A 260 53.51 23.70 6.40
CA LEU A 260 54.39 23.93 5.25
C LEU A 260 55.19 25.25 5.36
N ALA A 261 54.64 26.27 6.03
CA ALA A 261 55.34 27.52 6.31
C ALA A 261 56.30 27.44 7.53
N ALA A 262 55.98 26.61 8.53
CA ALA A 262 56.82 26.39 9.72
C ALA A 262 57.88 25.29 9.51
N GLY A 263 57.65 24.36 8.58
CA GLY A 263 58.55 23.27 8.20
C GLY A 263 59.58 23.70 7.16
N GLY A 264 60.57 24.49 7.57
CA GLY A 264 61.80 24.68 6.82
C GLY A 264 61.72 25.68 5.67
N GLY A 265 61.84 26.97 6.00
CA GLY A 265 62.19 28.01 5.04
C GLY A 265 63.57 27.74 4.43
N SER A 266 63.62 26.98 3.34
CA SER A 266 64.73 27.09 2.39
C SER A 266 64.48 28.37 1.59
N ASN A 267 65.27 29.39 1.87
CA ASN A 267 65.26 30.65 1.14
C ASN A 267 65.31 30.35 -0.38
N PRO A 268 64.30 30.75 -1.20
CA PRO A 268 64.24 30.40 -2.62
C PRO A 268 65.27 31.16 -3.46
N PHE A 269 66.02 32.06 -2.84
CA PHE A 269 67.11 32.80 -3.45
C PHE A 269 68.45 32.10 -3.18
N PRO A 270 69.32 31.92 -4.19
CA PRO A 270 70.66 31.41 -3.98
C PRO A 270 71.44 32.33 -3.03
N ALA A 271 72.23 31.74 -2.12
CA ALA A 271 73.06 32.49 -1.18
C ALA A 271 73.94 33.49 -1.94
N VAL A 272 73.76 34.78 -1.66
CA VAL A 272 74.57 35.84 -2.27
C VAL A 272 75.97 35.75 -1.65
N PRO A 273 77.05 35.59 -2.46
CA PRO A 273 78.40 35.47 -1.92
C PRO A 273 78.78 36.68 -1.07
N GLY A 274 79.08 36.46 0.22
CA GLY A 274 79.49 37.51 1.17
C GLY A 274 78.49 37.83 2.28
N LEU A 275 77.26 37.29 2.23
CA LEU A 275 76.33 37.28 3.37
C LEU A 275 76.21 35.86 3.93
N ASP A 276 76.29 35.71 5.25
CA ASP A 276 76.07 34.40 5.86
C ASP A 276 74.61 33.95 5.67
N ALA A 277 74.36 32.64 5.68
CA ALA A 277 73.01 32.08 5.60
C ALA A 277 72.19 32.28 6.90
N SER A 278 72.75 32.96 7.90
CA SER A 278 72.15 33.27 9.20
C SER A 278 71.74 34.73 9.36
N THR A 279 71.91 35.56 8.32
CA THR A 279 71.52 36.96 8.33
C THR A 279 69.99 36.96 8.25
N PRO A 280 69.27 37.35 9.33
CA PRO A 280 67.83 37.31 9.34
C PRO A 280 67.31 38.18 8.20
N LEU A 281 66.26 37.72 7.50
CA LEU A 281 65.60 38.57 6.52
C LEU A 281 65.30 39.93 7.17
N PRO A 282 65.53 41.07 6.47
CA PRO A 282 65.13 42.37 6.96
C PRO A 282 63.68 42.32 7.44
N THR A 283 63.42 42.86 8.64
CA THR A 283 62.10 42.74 9.32
C THR A 283 60.95 43.16 8.40
N ASP A 284 61.16 44.17 7.56
CA ASP A 284 60.16 44.66 6.60
C ASP A 284 59.78 43.63 5.52
N VAL A 285 60.70 42.76 5.12
CA VAL A 285 60.46 41.68 4.14
C VAL A 285 59.80 40.48 4.83
N ALA A 286 60.22 40.16 6.06
CA ALA A 286 59.58 39.13 6.86
C ALA A 286 58.12 39.50 7.21
N ASP A 287 57.87 40.77 7.53
CA ASP A 287 56.55 41.28 7.87
C ASP A 287 55.65 41.43 6.64
N SER A 288 56.18 41.87 5.49
CA SER A 288 55.42 41.87 4.23
C SER A 288 55.11 40.46 3.72
N SER A 289 56.03 39.49 3.90
CA SER A 289 55.77 38.08 3.59
C SER A 289 54.70 37.47 4.51
N ARG A 290 54.73 37.78 5.81
CA ARG A 290 53.69 37.36 6.76
C ARG A 290 52.34 38.01 6.45
N THR A 291 52.33 39.30 6.11
CA THR A 291 51.09 40.02 5.76
C THR A 291 50.52 39.50 4.44
N ALA A 292 51.37 39.20 3.45
CA ALA A 292 50.95 38.60 2.19
C ALA A 292 50.37 37.19 2.39
N GLN A 293 51.00 36.36 3.24
CA GLN A 293 50.46 35.05 3.61
C GLN A 293 49.12 35.17 4.34
N GLN A 294 49.02 36.07 5.34
CA GLN A 294 47.76 36.32 6.05
C GLN A 294 46.64 36.81 5.12
N ASN A 295 46.97 37.66 4.13
CA ASN A 295 46.00 38.14 3.15
C ASN A 295 45.55 37.03 2.20
N VAL A 296 46.47 36.19 1.72
CA VAL A 296 46.16 35.04 0.86
C VAL A 296 45.32 34.01 1.62
N ASP A 297 45.64 33.71 2.88
CA ASP A 297 44.87 32.80 3.74
C ASP A 297 43.47 33.36 4.04
N HIS A 298 43.36 34.67 4.26
CA HIS A 298 42.08 35.34 4.47
C HIS A 298 41.23 35.35 3.19
N GLU A 299 41.82 35.61 2.02
CA GLU A 299 41.12 35.56 0.74
C GLU A 299 40.65 34.14 0.41
N LEU A 300 41.53 33.14 0.50
CA LEU A 300 41.18 31.73 0.26
C LEU A 300 40.11 31.22 1.22
N SER A 301 40.22 31.52 2.51
CA SER A 301 39.20 31.12 3.50
C SER A 301 37.85 31.80 3.23
N SER A 302 37.84 33.10 2.90
CA SER A 302 36.62 33.81 2.57
C SER A 302 35.94 33.27 1.30
N GLU A 303 36.74 32.89 0.28
CA GLU A 303 36.26 32.34 -0.98
C GLU A 303 35.72 30.92 -0.82
N MET A 304 36.44 30.04 -0.09
CA MET A 304 35.99 28.68 0.23
C MET A 304 34.70 28.69 1.07
N PHE A 305 34.60 29.60 2.05
CA PHE A 305 33.39 29.75 2.85
C PHE A 305 32.20 30.21 2.01
N SER A 306 32.41 31.20 1.13
CA SER A 306 31.40 31.71 0.19
C SER A 306 30.90 30.61 -0.76
N GLN A 307 31.81 29.88 -1.39
CA GLN A 307 31.48 28.77 -2.29
C GLN A 307 30.79 27.61 -1.55
N GLY A 308 31.24 27.31 -0.33
CA GLY A 308 30.65 26.28 0.52
C GLY A 308 29.21 26.60 0.96
N ILE A 309 28.92 27.87 1.25
CA ILE A 309 27.56 28.34 1.56
C ILE A 309 26.67 28.29 0.32
N ALA A 310 27.17 28.71 -0.84
CA ALA A 310 26.40 28.66 -2.08
C ALA A 310 25.93 27.22 -2.39
N GLY A 311 26.80 26.21 -2.22
CA GLY A 311 26.44 24.80 -2.36
C GLY A 311 25.37 24.34 -1.35
N ALA A 312 25.43 24.82 -0.10
CA ALA A 312 24.45 24.51 0.93
C ALA A 312 23.05 25.05 0.58
N VAL A 313 23.00 26.28 0.07
CA VAL A 313 21.75 26.93 -0.35
C VAL A 313 21.12 26.17 -1.53
N VAL A 314 21.91 25.79 -2.53
CA VAL A 314 21.43 25.02 -3.68
C VAL A 314 20.83 23.67 -3.23
N LEU A 315 21.51 22.95 -2.33
CA LEU A 315 20.98 21.70 -1.78
C LEU A 315 19.68 21.90 -1.00
N ALA A 316 19.59 22.95 -0.19
CA ALA A 316 18.36 23.29 0.54
C ALA A 316 17.18 23.61 -0.40
N ILE A 317 17.43 24.32 -1.50
CA ILE A 317 16.39 24.62 -2.51
C ILE A 317 15.91 23.34 -3.19
N ILE A 318 16.83 22.48 -3.64
CA ILE A 318 16.49 21.19 -4.25
C ILE A 318 15.68 20.34 -3.26
N TYR A 319 16.04 20.40 -1.99
CA TYR A 319 15.37 19.67 -0.94
C TYR A 319 13.91 20.12 -0.77
N VAL A 320 13.68 21.43 -0.63
CA VAL A 320 12.34 22.01 -0.57
C VAL A 320 11.51 21.67 -1.83
N MET A 321 12.12 21.72 -3.01
CA MET A 321 11.43 21.38 -4.27
C MET A 321 11.01 19.91 -4.31
N THR A 322 11.87 18.99 -3.88
CA THR A 322 11.54 17.55 -3.86
C THR A 322 10.39 17.25 -2.90
N GLN A 323 10.44 17.85 -1.70
CA GLN A 323 9.35 17.73 -0.73
C GLN A 323 8.05 18.38 -1.23
N ALA A 324 8.13 19.52 -1.93
CA ALA A 324 6.96 20.13 -2.56
C ALA A 324 6.34 19.22 -3.63
N LEU A 325 7.14 18.56 -4.47
CA LEU A 325 6.65 17.60 -5.46
C LEU A 325 5.94 16.41 -4.80
N GLY A 326 6.53 15.84 -3.74
CA GLY A 326 5.90 14.77 -2.96
C GLY A 326 4.55 15.21 -2.36
N PHE A 327 4.51 16.42 -1.82
CA PHE A 327 3.30 17.02 -1.26
C PHE A 327 2.23 17.23 -2.33
N PHE A 328 2.55 17.87 -3.46
CA PHE A 328 1.60 18.14 -4.54
C PHE A 328 1.09 16.85 -5.18
N GLN A 329 1.96 15.87 -5.38
CA GLN A 329 1.53 14.58 -5.89
C GLN A 329 0.56 13.89 -4.93
N SER A 330 0.84 13.93 -3.62
CA SER A 330 -0.10 13.43 -2.60
C SER A 330 -1.42 14.20 -2.61
N PHE A 331 -1.36 15.53 -2.62
CA PHE A 331 -2.52 16.40 -2.68
C PHE A 331 -3.37 16.18 -3.94
N GLY A 332 -2.77 15.78 -5.06
CA GLY A 332 -3.47 15.49 -6.32
C GLY A 332 -4.07 14.08 -6.39
N SER A 333 -3.51 13.11 -5.65
CA SER A 333 -3.85 11.68 -5.76
C SER A 333 -4.51 11.05 -4.53
N SER A 334 -4.64 11.79 -3.43
CA SER A 334 -5.30 11.32 -2.19
C SER A 334 -6.82 11.23 -2.33
N PHE A 335 -7.48 10.29 -1.68
CA PHE A 335 -8.95 10.23 -1.65
C PHE A 335 -9.48 10.58 -0.25
N ILE A 336 -10.76 10.95 -0.18
CA ILE A 336 -11.50 11.21 1.06
C ILE A 336 -12.71 10.28 1.17
N GLY A 337 -13.09 9.96 2.43
CA GLY A 337 -14.09 8.94 2.71
C GLY A 337 -13.75 7.62 2.01
N ASP A 338 -14.75 6.94 1.46
CA ASP A 338 -14.60 5.71 0.68
C ASP A 338 -14.23 5.96 -0.80
N GLY A 339 -13.69 7.14 -1.14
CA GLY A 339 -13.39 7.52 -2.53
C GLY A 339 -12.37 6.60 -3.22
N LYS A 340 -11.44 6.02 -2.48
CA LYS A 340 -10.45 5.08 -3.03
C LYS A 340 -11.11 3.77 -3.48
N ASN A 341 -12.04 3.24 -2.69
CA ASN A 341 -12.79 2.04 -3.04
C ASN A 341 -13.71 2.31 -4.25
N ALA A 342 -14.40 3.45 -4.24
CA ALA A 342 -15.21 3.90 -5.37
C ALA A 342 -14.38 4.04 -6.66
N TYR A 343 -13.14 4.53 -6.56
CA TYR A 343 -12.21 4.55 -7.68
C TYR A 343 -11.84 3.14 -8.14
N HIS A 344 -11.54 2.20 -7.25
CA HIS A 344 -11.21 0.83 -7.65
C HIS A 344 -12.36 0.10 -8.35
N GLN A 345 -13.61 0.47 -8.05
CA GLN A 345 -14.80 -0.09 -8.72
C GLN A 345 -15.07 0.56 -10.08
N THR A 346 -14.56 1.77 -10.34
CA THR A 346 -14.84 2.51 -11.58
C THR A 346 -13.64 2.70 -12.49
N PHE A 347 -12.42 2.57 -11.96
CA PHE A 347 -11.16 3.00 -12.55
C PHE A 347 -11.19 4.42 -13.13
N GLY A 348 -12.05 5.30 -12.60
CA GLY A 348 -12.25 6.67 -13.07
C GLY A 348 -13.13 6.80 -14.33
N HIS A 349 -13.78 5.73 -14.78
CA HIS A 349 -14.76 5.80 -15.86
C HIS A 349 -16.08 6.41 -15.38
N THR A 350 -16.71 7.22 -16.23
CA THR A 350 -17.99 7.89 -15.94
C THR A 350 -19.22 7.09 -16.37
N SER A 351 -19.04 6.12 -17.27
CA SER A 351 -20.10 5.23 -17.77
C SER A 351 -19.66 3.77 -17.74
N PHE A 352 -20.61 2.88 -17.43
CA PHE A 352 -20.33 1.45 -17.35
C PHE A 352 -19.95 0.86 -18.72
N GLN A 353 -20.49 1.41 -19.80
CA GLN A 353 -20.12 1.03 -21.16
C GLN A 353 -18.64 1.31 -21.46
N SER A 354 -18.12 2.48 -21.04
CA SER A 354 -16.71 2.81 -21.21
C SER A 354 -15.80 1.91 -20.38
N TYR A 355 -16.24 1.60 -19.16
CA TYR A 355 -15.56 0.64 -18.27
C TYR A 355 -15.48 -0.76 -18.89
N GLN A 356 -16.61 -1.30 -19.36
CA GLN A 356 -16.66 -2.61 -20.02
C GLN A 356 -15.78 -2.65 -21.27
N ALA A 357 -15.84 -1.60 -22.10
CA ALA A 357 -15.07 -1.53 -23.33
C ALA A 357 -13.55 -1.56 -23.08
N LYS A 358 -13.07 -0.99 -21.97
CA LYS A 358 -11.64 -0.93 -21.64
C LYS A 358 -11.15 -2.12 -20.82
N HIS A 359 -11.94 -2.61 -19.86
CA HIS A 359 -11.47 -3.59 -18.87
C HIS A 359 -12.02 -4.99 -19.08
N ILE A 360 -13.17 -5.15 -19.75
CA ILE A 360 -13.81 -6.46 -19.95
C ILE A 360 -13.64 -6.95 -21.39
N LYS A 361 -13.98 -6.10 -22.37
CA LYS A 361 -13.98 -6.47 -23.79
C LYS A 361 -12.64 -7.01 -24.30
N PRO A 362 -11.47 -6.42 -23.98
CA PRO A 362 -10.19 -6.91 -24.51
C PRO A 362 -9.85 -8.34 -24.04
N ALA A 363 -10.25 -8.71 -22.82
CA ALA A 363 -10.07 -10.06 -22.30
C ALA A 363 -10.93 -11.07 -23.04
N LEU A 364 -12.21 -10.73 -23.23
CA LEU A 364 -13.16 -11.58 -23.95
C LEU A 364 -12.79 -11.73 -25.43
N ASP A 365 -12.35 -10.66 -26.07
CA ASP A 365 -11.91 -10.68 -27.47
C ASP A 365 -10.65 -11.56 -27.64
N ARG A 366 -9.68 -11.48 -26.72
CA ARG A 366 -8.53 -12.41 -26.71
C ARG A 366 -8.95 -13.85 -26.46
N GLY A 367 -9.84 -14.08 -25.49
CA GLY A 367 -10.42 -15.40 -25.22
C GLY A 367 -11.07 -15.99 -26.45
N ASN A 368 -11.88 -15.21 -27.19
CA ASN A 368 -12.53 -15.63 -28.43
C ASN A 368 -11.53 -15.94 -29.57
N MET A 369 -10.46 -15.14 -29.68
CA MET A 369 -9.39 -15.40 -30.65
C MET A 369 -8.71 -16.75 -30.35
N ARG A 370 -8.39 -17.02 -29.07
CA ARG A 370 -7.78 -18.29 -28.63
C ARG A 370 -8.74 -19.48 -28.71
N LEU A 371 -10.02 -19.24 -28.46
CA LEU A 371 -11.08 -20.22 -28.65
C LEU A 371 -11.14 -20.64 -30.13
N THR A 372 -11.10 -19.70 -31.06
CA THR A 372 -11.07 -19.99 -32.50
C THR A 372 -9.86 -20.87 -32.88
N GLU A 373 -8.68 -20.56 -32.33
CA GLU A 373 -7.47 -21.37 -32.50
C GLU A 373 -7.68 -22.81 -31.99
N LEU A 374 -8.20 -22.96 -30.76
CA LEU A 374 -8.47 -24.26 -30.14
C LEU A 374 -9.48 -25.08 -30.95
N ARG A 375 -10.59 -24.45 -31.36
CA ARG A 375 -11.64 -25.11 -32.16
C ARG A 375 -11.13 -25.56 -33.53
N SER A 376 -10.26 -24.77 -34.17
CA SER A 376 -9.64 -25.16 -35.44
C SER A 376 -8.77 -26.42 -35.29
N HIS A 377 -8.05 -26.53 -34.18
CA HIS A 377 -7.19 -27.67 -33.88
C HIS A 377 -8.02 -28.92 -33.55
N LEU A 378 -8.98 -28.80 -32.64
CA LEU A 378 -9.90 -29.87 -32.28
C LEU A 378 -10.74 -30.35 -33.47
N GLY A 379 -11.19 -29.41 -34.32
CA GLY A 379 -11.88 -29.73 -35.57
C GLY A 379 -11.01 -30.51 -36.54
N ARG A 380 -9.67 -30.35 -36.52
CA ARG A 380 -8.75 -31.13 -37.35
C ARG A 380 -8.51 -32.53 -36.77
N GLU A 381 -8.36 -32.65 -35.46
CA GLU A 381 -7.94 -33.89 -34.79
C GLU A 381 -9.10 -34.81 -34.37
N VAL A 382 -10.29 -34.24 -34.10
CA VAL A 382 -11.45 -34.98 -33.58
C VAL A 382 -12.62 -34.89 -34.57
N PRO A 383 -12.87 -35.92 -35.41
CA PRO A 383 -13.93 -35.90 -36.43
C PRO A 383 -15.33 -35.65 -35.86
N LYS A 384 -15.69 -36.30 -34.73
CA LYS A 384 -17.00 -36.13 -34.08
C LYS A 384 -17.27 -34.71 -33.60
N TYR A 385 -16.22 -34.00 -33.18
CA TYR A 385 -16.30 -32.61 -32.76
C TYR A 385 -16.54 -31.69 -33.96
N ARG A 386 -15.94 -31.97 -35.12
CA ARG A 386 -16.15 -31.21 -36.36
C ARG A 386 -17.61 -31.17 -36.79
N GLU A 387 -18.36 -32.24 -36.55
CA GLU A 387 -19.79 -32.34 -36.85
C GLU A 387 -20.65 -31.52 -35.88
N ASN A 388 -20.15 -31.29 -34.66
CA ASN A 388 -20.88 -30.65 -33.57
C ASN A 388 -20.00 -29.58 -32.89
N VAL A 389 -19.58 -28.56 -33.64
CA VAL A 389 -18.76 -27.47 -33.07
C VAL A 389 -19.62 -26.59 -32.16
N SER A 390 -19.10 -26.25 -30.97
CA SER A 390 -19.79 -25.32 -30.07
C SER A 390 -19.95 -23.94 -30.73
N LYS A 391 -21.15 -23.36 -30.57
CA LYS A 391 -21.49 -22.01 -31.06
C LYS A 391 -21.35 -20.93 -29.99
N VAL A 392 -21.12 -21.31 -28.74
CA VAL A 392 -21.08 -20.39 -27.60
C VAL A 392 -19.75 -19.64 -27.60
N SER A 393 -19.77 -18.31 -27.62
CA SER A 393 -18.54 -17.51 -27.48
C SER A 393 -18.11 -17.39 -26.01
N CYS A 394 -16.87 -17.00 -25.74
CA CYS A 394 -16.48 -16.66 -24.37
C CYS A 394 -17.29 -15.48 -23.81
N ASN A 395 -17.85 -14.62 -24.67
CA ASN A 395 -18.74 -13.54 -24.26
C ASN A 395 -20.10 -14.09 -23.80
N ASP A 396 -20.68 -15.03 -24.55
CA ASP A 396 -21.95 -15.68 -24.16
C ASP A 396 -21.77 -16.46 -22.85
N TYR A 397 -20.64 -17.15 -22.70
CA TYR A 397 -20.28 -17.84 -21.47
C TYR A 397 -20.13 -16.89 -20.28
N TYR A 398 -19.47 -15.74 -20.47
CA TYR A 398 -19.36 -14.69 -19.46
C TYR A 398 -20.74 -14.16 -19.05
N ARG A 399 -21.60 -13.85 -20.01
CA ARG A 399 -22.96 -13.37 -19.75
C ARG A 399 -23.78 -14.38 -18.94
N ARG A 400 -23.70 -15.66 -19.29
CA ARG A 400 -24.38 -16.73 -18.52
C ARG A 400 -23.85 -16.80 -17.09
N LYS A 401 -22.53 -16.69 -16.89
CA LYS A 401 -21.93 -16.67 -15.56
C LYS A 401 -22.38 -15.49 -14.72
N VAL A 402 -22.47 -14.30 -15.32
CA VAL A 402 -23.02 -13.12 -14.64
C VAL A 402 -24.48 -13.37 -14.28
N GLU A 403 -25.32 -13.85 -15.21
CA GLU A 403 -26.73 -14.14 -14.95
C GLU A 403 -26.96 -15.21 -13.85
N GLU A 404 -26.11 -16.25 -13.80
CA GLU A 404 -26.07 -17.27 -12.73
C GLU A 404 -25.75 -16.64 -11.36
N GLU A 405 -24.81 -15.69 -11.30
CA GLU A 405 -24.44 -15.00 -10.05
C GLU A 405 -25.50 -13.98 -9.60
N THR A 406 -26.18 -13.30 -10.53
CA THR A 406 -27.20 -12.28 -10.20
C THR A 406 -28.55 -12.88 -9.80
N THR A 407 -28.81 -14.14 -10.17
CA THR A 407 -30.08 -14.82 -9.86
C THR A 407 -29.88 -15.72 -8.65
N PRO A 408 -30.36 -15.35 -7.44
CA PRO A 408 -30.32 -16.26 -6.30
C PRO A 408 -31.17 -17.48 -6.65
N THR A 409 -30.51 -18.60 -6.94
CA THR A 409 -31.19 -19.81 -7.33
C THR A 409 -31.85 -20.40 -6.08
N SER A 410 -33.13 -20.11 -5.88
CA SER A 410 -34.03 -20.88 -5.04
C SER A 410 -34.24 -22.27 -5.64
N ALA A 411 -33.20 -23.11 -5.69
CA ALA A 411 -33.31 -24.49 -6.15
C ALA A 411 -32.33 -25.39 -5.38
N THR A 412 -32.66 -25.66 -4.12
CA THR A 412 -32.14 -26.84 -3.42
C THR A 412 -33.20 -27.37 -2.45
N ASN A 413 -34.42 -27.63 -2.95
CA ASN A 413 -35.49 -28.30 -2.19
C ASN A 413 -36.34 -29.24 -3.07
N HIS A 414 -35.78 -29.82 -4.12
CA HIS A 414 -36.43 -30.89 -4.89
C HIS A 414 -35.46 -32.02 -5.17
N ALA A 415 -35.08 -32.76 -4.12
CA ALA A 415 -34.49 -34.09 -4.26
C ALA A 415 -34.66 -34.93 -2.99
N GLN A 416 -35.84 -34.90 -2.36
CA GLN A 416 -36.19 -35.95 -1.40
C GLN A 416 -37.69 -36.09 -1.22
N GLN A 417 -38.39 -36.44 -2.31
CA GLN A 417 -39.74 -36.98 -2.17
C GLN A 417 -40.06 -37.92 -3.31
N THR A 418 -39.60 -39.16 -3.16
CA THR A 418 -40.26 -40.30 -3.78
C THR A 418 -40.26 -41.45 -2.79
N ASP A 419 -41.44 -42.06 -2.67
CA ASP A 419 -41.79 -43.34 -2.03
C ASP A 419 -42.02 -43.38 -0.51
N ALA A 420 -43.29 -43.16 -0.13
CA ALA A 420 -43.99 -44.07 0.77
C ALA A 420 -45.52 -43.85 0.66
N ALA A 421 -46.23 -44.86 0.14
CA ALA A 421 -47.69 -44.99 0.28
C ALA A 421 -48.05 -45.47 1.70
N PRO A 422 -49.30 -45.25 2.18
CA PRO A 422 -49.60 -45.13 3.60
C PRO A 422 -50.07 -46.44 4.22
N VAL A 423 -49.66 -46.71 5.46
CA VAL A 423 -50.36 -47.66 6.35
C VAL A 423 -50.38 -47.09 7.78
N SER A 424 -51.58 -46.72 8.24
CA SER A 424 -51.97 -46.64 9.66
C SER A 424 -52.52 -48.02 10.07
N PRO A 425 -52.60 -48.43 11.37
CA PRO A 425 -52.96 -47.57 12.50
C PRO A 425 -52.43 -47.92 13.92
N ALA A 426 -52.78 -47.03 14.86
CA ALA A 426 -53.28 -47.29 16.22
C ALA A 426 -52.34 -47.38 17.46
N PHE A 427 -52.47 -46.32 18.29
CA PHE A 427 -52.69 -46.27 19.75
C PHE A 427 -51.80 -47.07 20.73
N ALA A 428 -51.05 -46.37 21.59
CA ALA A 428 -51.37 -46.14 23.02
C ALA A 428 -50.10 -45.77 23.86
N GLN A 429 -50.13 -44.59 24.48
CA GLN A 429 -49.37 -44.22 25.70
C GLN A 429 -50.08 -44.82 26.95
N PRO A 430 -49.58 -44.76 28.22
CA PRO A 430 -48.47 -43.93 28.75
C PRO A 430 -47.54 -44.63 29.79
N ALA A 431 -46.42 -43.98 30.12
CA ALA A 431 -45.80 -44.13 31.44
C ALA A 431 -45.19 -42.80 31.90
N GLN A 432 -45.62 -42.36 33.09
CA GLN A 432 -45.19 -41.18 33.83
C GLN A 432 -44.17 -41.57 34.92
N GLN A 433 -43.20 -40.66 35.14
CA GLN A 433 -42.46 -40.35 36.39
C GLN A 433 -41.48 -41.43 36.91
N SER A 434 -40.25 -41.14 37.37
CA SER A 434 -39.67 -39.96 38.01
C SER A 434 -38.12 -40.00 38.00
N VAL A 435 -37.55 -38.80 38.17
CA VAL A 435 -36.14 -38.34 38.26
C VAL A 435 -35.57 -38.61 39.69
N PRO A 436 -34.27 -38.46 40.09
CA PRO A 436 -33.02 -37.95 39.44
C PRO A 436 -31.72 -38.77 39.64
N GLN A 437 -30.66 -38.29 38.94
CA GLN A 437 -29.31 -37.96 39.43
C GLN A 437 -28.07 -38.73 38.91
N GLU A 438 -27.17 -37.91 38.34
CA GLU A 438 -25.70 -37.98 38.38
C GLU A 438 -24.94 -39.07 37.61
N SER A 439 -24.34 -38.68 36.48
CA SER A 439 -22.87 -38.68 36.32
C SER A 439 -22.46 -38.10 34.97
N VAL A 440 -21.56 -37.13 35.06
CA VAL A 440 -20.94 -36.37 33.98
C VAL A 440 -20.11 -37.31 33.11
N ASN A 441 -20.39 -37.35 31.79
CA ASN A 441 -19.43 -37.85 30.82
C ASN A 441 -19.03 -36.74 29.85
N VAL A 442 -17.75 -36.41 29.93
CA VAL A 442 -17.02 -35.35 29.23
C VAL A 442 -16.76 -35.83 27.81
N ALA A 443 -17.65 -35.55 26.86
CA ALA A 443 -17.34 -35.69 25.43
C ALA A 443 -18.37 -35.08 24.46
N GLN A 444 -19.60 -34.81 24.87
CA GLN A 444 -20.67 -34.37 23.96
C GLN A 444 -21.45 -33.19 24.54
N ALA A 445 -20.93 -31.98 24.33
CA ALA A 445 -21.66 -30.74 24.55
C ALA A 445 -21.22 -29.62 23.57
N ALA A 446 -20.67 -29.98 22.41
CA ALA A 446 -20.27 -29.01 21.38
C ALA A 446 -21.39 -28.69 20.37
N GLU A 447 -22.54 -29.36 20.44
CA GLU A 447 -23.66 -29.13 19.52
C GLU A 447 -24.96 -28.95 20.31
N THR A 448 -25.19 -27.73 20.81
CA THR A 448 -26.50 -27.07 20.87
C THR A 448 -26.36 -25.69 21.52
N LEU A 449 -26.52 -24.63 20.73
CA LEU A 449 -27.25 -23.36 20.98
C LEU A 449 -26.56 -22.15 20.32
N PRO A 450 -27.26 -21.32 19.52
CA PRO A 450 -26.65 -20.30 18.66
C PRO A 450 -26.22 -19.01 19.38
N LEU A 451 -26.29 -18.96 20.72
CA LEU A 451 -26.07 -17.73 21.48
C LEU A 451 -24.59 -17.51 21.90
N PHE A 452 -23.78 -18.57 21.92
CA PHE A 452 -22.42 -18.53 22.48
C PHE A 452 -21.31 -18.22 21.46
N SER A 453 -21.56 -18.38 20.15
CA SER A 453 -20.57 -18.05 19.10
C SER A 453 -20.28 -16.56 18.99
N ASP A 454 -21.25 -15.71 19.35
CA ASP A 454 -21.08 -14.26 19.30
C ASP A 454 -20.20 -13.74 20.44
N VAL A 455 -20.33 -14.30 21.64
CA VAL A 455 -19.55 -13.89 22.83
C VAL A 455 -18.07 -14.19 22.64
N ALA A 456 -17.72 -15.36 22.09
CA ALA A 456 -16.33 -15.73 21.81
C ALA A 456 -15.69 -14.82 20.76
N ARG A 457 -16.41 -14.51 19.67
CA ARG A 457 -15.95 -13.60 18.60
C ARG A 457 -15.77 -12.17 19.10
N ILE A 458 -16.67 -11.70 19.98
CA ILE A 458 -16.56 -10.38 20.62
C ILE A 458 -15.35 -10.35 21.57
N ALA A 459 -15.11 -11.43 22.31
CA ALA A 459 -13.97 -11.55 23.21
C ALA A 459 -12.62 -11.52 22.46
N GLU A 460 -12.52 -12.18 21.29
CA GLU A 460 -11.35 -12.07 20.42
C GLU A 460 -11.12 -10.63 19.95
N ARG A 461 -12.17 -9.95 19.49
CA ARG A 461 -12.11 -8.55 19.05
C ARG A 461 -11.67 -7.59 20.16
N ILE A 462 -12.08 -7.85 21.41
CA ILE A 462 -11.65 -7.07 22.59
C ILE A 462 -10.17 -7.35 22.93
N LEU A 463 -9.69 -8.57 22.74
CA LEU A 463 -8.29 -8.93 23.01
C LEU A 463 -7.32 -8.33 21.98
N ASP A 464 -7.74 -8.27 20.71
CA ASP A 464 -6.92 -7.81 19.59
C ASP A 464 -6.86 -6.27 19.45
N GLU A 465 -7.74 -5.53 20.15
CA GLU A 465 -7.73 -4.06 20.16
C GLU A 465 -6.61 -3.51 21.07
N PRO A 466 -5.58 -2.81 20.59
CA PRO A 466 -4.46 -2.34 21.43
C PRO A 466 -4.85 -1.23 22.42
N ASP A 467 -5.90 -0.46 22.17
CA ASP A 467 -6.31 0.68 22.99
C ASP A 467 -7.29 0.29 24.12
N GLN A 468 -6.93 0.62 25.37
CA GLN A 468 -7.71 0.28 26.56
C GLN A 468 -9.07 1.00 26.62
N GLU A 469 -9.18 2.22 26.08
CA GLU A 469 -10.46 2.95 26.07
C GLU A 469 -11.41 2.35 25.04
N ARG A 470 -10.90 1.95 23.87
CA ARG A 470 -11.68 1.26 22.83
C ARG A 470 -12.19 -0.10 23.29
N ARG A 471 -11.40 -0.85 24.07
CA ARG A 471 -11.86 -2.12 24.68
C ARG A 471 -13.10 -1.94 25.54
N LYS A 472 -13.15 -0.87 26.34
CA LYS A 472 -14.30 -0.56 27.20
C LYS A 472 -15.54 -0.21 26.36
N VAL A 473 -15.36 0.59 25.32
CA VAL A 473 -16.45 0.96 24.40
C VAL A 473 -17.00 -0.27 23.67
N ILE A 474 -16.15 -1.16 23.17
CA ILE A 474 -16.58 -2.41 22.51
C ILE A 474 -17.35 -3.30 23.50
N LEU A 475 -16.88 -3.42 24.74
CA LEU A 475 -17.55 -4.19 25.78
C LEU A 475 -18.92 -3.60 26.14
N ASP A 476 -19.03 -2.27 26.29
CA ASP A 476 -20.27 -1.62 26.69
C ASP A 476 -21.32 -1.64 25.55
N ILE A 477 -20.89 -1.51 24.29
CA ILE A 477 -21.76 -1.70 23.11
C ILE A 477 -22.22 -3.16 23.02
N ALA A 478 -21.29 -4.12 23.15
CA ALA A 478 -21.60 -5.55 23.02
C ALA A 478 -22.44 -6.10 24.19
N ALA A 479 -22.38 -5.45 25.36
CA ALA A 479 -23.22 -5.78 26.49
C ALA A 479 -24.68 -5.35 26.30
N GLU A 480 -24.96 -4.39 25.38
CA GLU A 480 -26.30 -3.85 25.12
C GLU A 480 -27.04 -3.42 26.42
N GLY A 481 -26.29 -2.96 27.43
CA GLY A 481 -26.82 -2.59 28.75
C GLY A 481 -27.15 -3.76 29.70
N SER A 482 -26.93 -5.02 29.30
CA SER A 482 -27.13 -6.21 30.14
C SER A 482 -25.90 -6.55 30.98
N ALA A 483 -26.08 -6.59 32.31
CA ALA A 483 -25.01 -6.96 33.25
C ALA A 483 -24.58 -8.43 33.11
N GLU A 484 -25.53 -9.33 32.83
CA GLU A 484 -25.26 -10.75 32.61
C GLU A 484 -24.43 -10.96 31.35
N ARG A 485 -24.79 -10.29 30.24
CA ARG A 485 -24.05 -10.38 28.97
C ARG A 485 -22.64 -9.79 29.08
N ARG A 486 -22.49 -8.70 29.82
CA ARG A 486 -21.18 -8.11 30.12
C ARG A 486 -20.28 -9.09 30.87
N SER A 487 -20.84 -9.80 31.86
CA SER A 487 -20.09 -10.79 32.65
C SER A 487 -19.67 -12.00 31.81
N SER A 488 -20.53 -12.47 30.90
CA SER A 488 -20.19 -13.59 30.01
C SER A 488 -19.09 -13.23 29.00
N ILE A 489 -19.09 -12.00 28.47
CA ILE A 489 -18.02 -11.51 27.58
C ILE A 489 -16.70 -11.40 28.34
N LEU A 490 -16.71 -10.87 29.57
CA LEU A 490 -15.50 -10.78 30.40
C LEU A 490 -14.93 -12.16 30.76
N ALA A 491 -15.79 -13.14 31.08
CA ALA A 491 -15.37 -14.51 31.31
C ALA A 491 -14.71 -15.14 30.06
N ALA A 492 -15.29 -14.92 28.88
CA ALA A 492 -14.72 -15.38 27.61
C ALA A 492 -13.37 -14.71 27.29
N VAL A 493 -13.22 -13.41 27.54
CA VAL A 493 -11.94 -12.69 27.40
C VAL A 493 -10.87 -13.27 28.33
N GLN A 494 -11.22 -13.59 29.58
CA GLN A 494 -10.29 -14.20 30.53
C GLN A 494 -9.87 -15.61 30.09
N ALA A 495 -10.81 -16.43 29.62
CA ALA A 495 -10.53 -17.77 29.11
C ALA A 495 -9.60 -17.74 27.88
N LEU A 496 -9.86 -16.87 26.90
CA LEU A 496 -9.01 -16.69 25.71
C LEU A 496 -7.61 -16.19 26.06
N LYS A 497 -7.49 -15.27 27.02
CA LYS A 497 -6.19 -14.78 27.49
C LYS A 497 -5.37 -15.88 28.15
N ALA A 498 -6.00 -16.74 28.94
CA ALA A 498 -5.34 -17.90 29.55
C ALA A 498 -4.87 -18.89 28.48
N HIS A 499 -5.70 -19.16 27.47
CA HIS A 499 -5.35 -20.05 26.36
C HIS A 499 -4.17 -19.53 25.53
N ARG A 500 -4.17 -18.24 25.15
CA ARG A 500 -3.03 -17.63 24.42
C ARG A 500 -1.74 -17.68 25.23
N LYS A 501 -1.82 -17.48 26.56
CA LYS A 501 -0.65 -17.58 27.44
C LYS A 501 -0.09 -19.01 27.48
N ALA A 502 -0.95 -20.01 27.63
CA ALA A 502 -0.53 -21.42 27.62
C ALA A 502 0.09 -21.84 26.29
N ALA A 503 -0.46 -21.38 25.15
CA ALA A 503 0.09 -21.66 23.83
C ALA A 503 1.49 -21.03 23.62
N VAL A 504 1.72 -19.82 24.12
CA VAL A 504 3.05 -19.18 24.07
C VAL A 504 4.06 -19.91 24.96
N GLU A 505 3.62 -20.42 26.11
CA GLU A 505 4.46 -21.17 27.04
C GLU A 505 4.83 -22.56 26.47
N GLN A 506 3.90 -23.22 25.78
CA GLN A 506 4.17 -24.45 25.01
C GLN A 506 5.13 -24.21 23.85
N ALA A 507 4.93 -23.15 23.05
CA ALA A 507 5.82 -22.81 21.94
C ALA A 507 7.25 -22.51 22.44
N ARG A 508 7.39 -21.87 23.61
CA ARG A 508 8.69 -21.63 24.23
C ARG A 508 9.38 -22.92 24.68
N LEU A 509 8.63 -23.87 25.23
CA LEU A 509 9.16 -25.18 25.61
C LEU A 509 9.58 -26.01 24.37
N GLU A 510 8.85 -25.90 23.26
CA GLU A 510 9.22 -26.54 21.99
C GLU A 510 10.49 -25.93 21.38
N ASP A 511 10.64 -24.60 21.42
CA ASP A 511 11.87 -23.92 20.98
C ASP A 511 13.08 -24.27 21.87
N ASP A 512 12.91 -24.41 23.19
CA ASP A 512 13.98 -24.85 24.10
C ASP A 512 14.39 -26.32 23.81
N ILE A 513 13.43 -27.19 23.46
CA ILE A 513 13.71 -28.58 23.07
C ILE A 513 14.42 -28.66 21.71
N LEU A 514 14.05 -27.81 20.75
CA LEU A 514 14.69 -27.75 19.43
C LEU A 514 16.04 -27.05 19.41
N GLY A 515 16.33 -26.20 20.41
CA GLY A 515 17.62 -25.55 20.60
C GLY A 515 18.71 -26.43 21.21
N ASP A 516 18.33 -27.51 21.90
CA ASP A 516 19.23 -28.48 22.56
C ASP A 516 19.53 -29.74 21.70
N ILE A 517 18.99 -29.83 20.48
CA ILE A 517 19.28 -30.88 19.46
C ILE A 517 20.19 -30.28 18.39
#